data_AF-A0A6G3WZA9-F1
#
_entry.id   AF-A0A6G3WZA9-F1
#
_cell.length_a   1.000
_cell.length_b   1.000
_cell.length_c   1.000
_cell.angle_alpha   90.00
_cell.angle_beta   90.00
_cell.angle_gamma   90.00
#
_symmetry.space_group_name_H-M   'P 1'
#
loop_
_entity.id
_entity.type
_entity.pdbx_description
1 polymer ?
#
loop_
_entity_poly.entity_id
_entity_poly.type
_entity_poly.pdbx_seq_one_letter_code
_entity_poly.pdbx_strand_id
1 'polypeptide(L)'
;MATYTLPELPYDYAALEPVINPQIIELHHDKHHAAYVKGANDTLEQLEEARDKEAWGAINGLQKNLAFHLSGHILHSIYWHNMTGDGGGEPLAADGVGDLADAITESFGSYAGFKSQLTKAAATTQGSGWGVLAYEPVSGKLIV
;
A
#
# COMPACT_ATOMS: atom_id res chain seq x y z
N MET A 1 7.76 -23.34 1.10
CA MET A 1 7.38 -22.02 1.66
C MET A 1 6.03 -21.62 1.11
N ALA A 2 5.20 -20.90 1.87
CA ALA A 2 4.01 -20.27 1.31
C ALA A 2 4.46 -19.16 0.33
N THR A 3 3.83 -19.08 -0.84
CA THR A 3 4.11 -18.08 -1.86
C THR A 3 3.18 -16.89 -1.70
N TYR A 4 3.65 -15.69 -2.06
CA TYR A 4 2.76 -14.54 -2.19
C TYR A 4 1.82 -14.75 -3.37
N THR A 5 0.56 -14.32 -3.20
CA THR A 5 -0.48 -14.40 -4.22
C THR A 5 -1.02 -13.01 -4.53
N LEU A 6 -1.41 -12.78 -5.77
CA LEU A 6 -2.18 -11.59 -6.13
C LEU A 6 -3.56 -11.72 -5.48
N PRO A 7 -3.95 -10.84 -4.53
CA PRO A 7 -5.29 -10.88 -3.96
C PRO A 7 -6.31 -10.52 -5.04
N GLU A 8 -7.50 -11.11 -4.99
CA GLU A 8 -8.62 -10.64 -5.79
C GLU A 8 -9.04 -9.23 -5.35
N LEU A 9 -9.56 -8.43 -6.28
CA LEU A 9 -10.12 -7.13 -5.91
C LEU A 9 -11.39 -7.31 -5.07
N PRO A 10 -11.62 -6.46 -4.05
CA PRO A 10 -12.85 -6.51 -3.25
C PRO A 10 -14.06 -5.94 -3.99
N TYR A 11 -13.89 -5.47 -5.23
CA TYR A 11 -14.92 -4.84 -6.06
C TYR A 11 -14.61 -5.04 -7.56
N ASP A 12 -15.62 -4.79 -8.41
CA ASP A 12 -15.47 -4.79 -9.87
C ASP A 12 -14.56 -3.64 -10.35
N TYR A 13 -13.86 -3.81 -11.49
CA TYR A 13 -12.99 -2.78 -12.06
C TYR A 13 -13.67 -1.42 -12.24
N ALA A 14 -14.98 -1.39 -12.53
CA ALA A 14 -15.74 -0.16 -12.71
C ALA A 14 -16.34 0.41 -11.43
N ALA A 15 -16.16 -0.24 -10.28
CA ALA A 15 -16.80 0.18 -9.03
C ALA A 15 -16.36 1.57 -8.52
N LEU A 16 -15.22 2.08 -8.97
CA LEU A 16 -14.66 3.36 -8.54
C LEU A 16 -14.93 4.51 -9.53
N GLU A 17 -15.71 4.27 -10.59
CA GLU A 17 -16.16 5.36 -11.46
C GLU A 17 -17.09 6.33 -10.70
N PRO A 18 -17.05 7.64 -11.02
CA PRO A 18 -16.23 8.29 -12.04
C PRO A 18 -14.85 8.74 -11.54
N VAL A 19 -14.45 8.36 -10.32
CA VAL A 19 -13.23 8.88 -9.66
C VAL A 19 -11.97 8.25 -10.25
N ILE A 20 -11.99 6.94 -10.53
CA ILE A 20 -10.89 6.22 -11.17
C ILE A 20 -11.42 5.44 -12.37
N ASN A 21 -10.74 5.56 -13.52
CA ASN A 21 -11.10 4.87 -14.74
C ASN A 21 -10.90 3.34 -14.58
N PRO A 22 -11.86 2.48 -15.00
CA PRO A 22 -11.77 1.03 -14.88
C PRO A 22 -10.52 0.43 -15.54
N GLN A 23 -10.09 0.97 -16.67
CA GLN A 23 -8.89 0.52 -17.38
C GLN A 23 -7.62 0.75 -16.55
N ILE A 24 -7.60 1.79 -15.70
CA ILE A 24 -6.51 2.02 -14.77
C ILE A 24 -6.51 0.92 -13.71
N ILE A 25 -7.68 0.58 -13.14
CA ILE A 25 -7.78 -0.47 -12.12
C ILE A 25 -7.34 -1.82 -12.71
N GLU A 26 -7.83 -2.19 -13.89
CA GLU A 26 -7.48 -3.45 -14.57
C GLU A 26 -5.96 -3.54 -14.80
N LEU A 27 -5.34 -2.52 -15.40
CA LEU A 27 -3.89 -2.54 -15.66
C LEU A 27 -3.07 -2.50 -14.36
N HIS A 28 -3.50 -1.72 -13.38
CA HIS A 28 -2.79 -1.53 -12.12
C HIS A 28 -2.83 -2.79 -11.25
N HIS A 29 -3.95 -3.53 -11.28
CA HIS A 29 -4.09 -4.82 -10.63
C HIS A 29 -3.39 -5.95 -11.41
N ASP A 30 -3.84 -6.20 -12.65
CA ASP A 30 -3.48 -7.41 -13.39
C ASP A 30 -2.08 -7.38 -13.98
N LYS A 31 -1.47 -6.19 -14.09
CA LYS A 31 -0.10 -6.03 -14.61
C LYS A 31 0.86 -5.57 -13.53
N HIS A 32 0.61 -4.41 -12.93
CA HIS A 32 1.58 -3.82 -12.00
C HIS A 32 1.64 -4.58 -10.67
N HIS A 33 0.51 -4.84 -10.01
CA HIS A 33 0.50 -5.63 -8.77
C HIS A 33 0.97 -7.07 -9.01
N ALA A 34 0.52 -7.70 -10.10
CA ALA A 34 0.97 -9.03 -10.51
C ALA A 34 2.50 -9.13 -10.66
N ALA A 35 3.14 -8.10 -11.23
CA ALA A 35 4.61 -8.07 -11.38
C ALA A 35 5.34 -7.99 -10.02
N TYR A 36 4.80 -7.26 -9.04
CA TYR A 36 5.36 -7.22 -7.69
C TYR A 36 5.28 -8.59 -7.00
N VAL A 37 4.13 -9.26 -7.09
CA VAL A 37 3.94 -10.61 -6.52
C VAL A 37 4.93 -11.59 -7.14
N LYS A 38 5.04 -11.62 -8.47
CA LYS A 38 5.99 -12.49 -9.16
C LYS A 38 7.43 -12.19 -8.75
N GLY A 39 7.84 -10.92 -8.79
CA GLY A 39 9.20 -10.52 -8.46
C GLY A 39 9.59 -10.83 -7.01
N ALA A 40 8.65 -10.73 -6.06
CA ALA A 40 8.89 -11.10 -4.67
C ALA A 40 9.16 -12.61 -4.53
N ASN A 41 8.33 -13.45 -5.16
CA ASN A 41 8.51 -14.91 -5.15
C ASN A 41 9.80 -15.34 -5.85
N ASP A 42 10.07 -14.84 -7.06
CA ASP A 42 11.32 -15.14 -7.79
C ASP A 42 12.56 -14.78 -6.96
N THR A 43 12.52 -13.65 -6.23
CA THR A 43 13.64 -13.21 -5.39
C THR A 43 13.82 -14.09 -4.15
N LEU A 44 12.73 -14.59 -3.56
CA LEU A 44 12.79 -15.52 -2.43
C LEU A 44 13.42 -16.86 -2.82
N GLU A 45 13.11 -17.38 -4.01
CA GLU A 45 13.74 -18.58 -4.58
C GLU A 45 15.25 -18.36 -4.77
N GLN A 46 15.66 -17.22 -5.32
CA GLN A 46 17.08 -16.88 -5.50
C GLN A 46 17.81 -16.72 -4.15
N LEU A 47 17.14 -16.17 -3.13
CA LEU A 47 17.70 -16.09 -1.78
C LEU A 47 17.83 -17.46 -1.13
N GLU A 48 16.91 -18.39 -1.40
CA GLU A 48 17.01 -19.79 -0.96
C GLU A 48 18.19 -20.49 -1.61
N GLU A 49 18.33 -20.39 -2.93
CA GLU A 49 19.47 -20.93 -3.66
C GLU A 49 20.81 -20.36 -3.15
N ALA A 50 20.86 -19.06 -2.85
CA ALA A 50 22.05 -18.42 -2.29
C ALA A 50 22.42 -18.98 -0.90
N ARG A 51 21.42 -19.30 -0.06
CA ARG A 51 21.66 -19.96 1.24
C ARG A 51 22.20 -21.37 1.06
N ASP A 52 21.57 -22.16 0.18
CA ASP A 52 21.95 -23.57 -0.05
C ASP A 52 23.37 -23.70 -0.61
N LYS A 53 23.80 -22.71 -1.40
CA LYS A 53 25.13 -22.69 -2.05
C LYS A 53 26.17 -21.86 -1.30
N GLU A 54 25.81 -21.24 -0.17
CA GLU A 54 26.62 -20.23 0.53
C GLU A 54 27.18 -19.13 -0.41
N ALA A 55 26.36 -18.72 -1.40
CA ALA A 55 26.76 -17.85 -2.51
C ALA A 55 26.24 -16.41 -2.31
N TRP A 56 27.03 -15.58 -1.64
CA TRP A 56 26.59 -14.25 -1.18
C TRP A 56 26.87 -13.08 -2.14
N GLY A 57 27.47 -13.34 -3.31
CA GLY A 57 27.91 -12.29 -4.23
C GLY A 57 26.79 -11.34 -4.71
N ALA A 58 25.56 -11.84 -4.78
CA ALA A 58 24.39 -11.07 -5.23
C ALA A 58 23.54 -10.51 -4.07
N ILE A 59 23.92 -10.72 -2.81
CA ILE A 59 23.02 -10.50 -1.66
C ILE A 59 22.45 -9.08 -1.59
N ASN A 60 23.26 -8.05 -1.89
CA ASN A 60 22.80 -6.66 -1.88
C ASN A 60 21.71 -6.41 -2.93
N GLY A 61 21.85 -7.00 -4.12
CA GLY A 61 20.85 -6.90 -5.19
C GLY A 61 19.56 -7.63 -4.83
N LEU A 62 19.68 -8.85 -4.30
CA LEU A 62 18.53 -9.66 -3.89
C LEU A 62 17.74 -9.00 -2.74
N GLN A 63 18.43 -8.44 -1.73
CA GLN A 63 17.76 -7.74 -0.65
C GLN A 63 17.02 -6.49 -1.15
N LYS A 64 17.63 -5.73 -2.09
CA LYS A 64 16.96 -4.60 -2.73
C LYS A 64 15.74 -5.03 -3.54
N ASN A 65 15.85 -6.11 -4.32
CA ASN A 65 14.75 -6.64 -5.12
C ASN A 65 13.60 -7.10 -4.23
N LEU A 66 13.91 -7.82 -3.15
CA LEU A 66 12.91 -8.27 -2.20
C LEU A 66 12.21 -7.07 -1.56
N ALA A 67 12.96 -6.09 -1.06
CA ALA A 67 12.37 -4.88 -0.49
C ALA A 67 11.48 -4.14 -1.49
N PHE A 68 11.91 -3.99 -2.75
CA PHE A 68 11.13 -3.32 -3.79
C PHE A 68 9.83 -4.06 -4.12
N HIS A 69 9.93 -5.36 -4.43
CA HIS A 69 8.78 -6.15 -4.84
C HIS A 69 7.82 -6.41 -3.68
N LEU A 70 8.33 -6.71 -2.49
CA LEU A 70 7.50 -6.96 -1.32
C LEU A 70 6.79 -5.69 -0.85
N SER A 71 7.48 -4.55 -0.82
CA SER A 71 6.82 -3.26 -0.49
C SER A 71 5.78 -2.89 -1.53
N GLY A 72 6.05 -3.14 -2.81
CA GLY A 72 5.06 -2.98 -3.89
C GLY A 72 3.82 -3.84 -3.64
N HIS A 73 3.98 -5.12 -3.35
CA HIS A 73 2.87 -6.03 -3.04
C HIS A 73 2.06 -5.58 -1.81
N ILE A 74 2.72 -5.21 -0.71
CA ILE A 74 2.05 -4.76 0.52
C ILE A 74 1.24 -3.49 0.26
N LEU A 75 1.86 -2.47 -0.35
CA LEU A 75 1.21 -1.18 -0.56
C LEU A 75 0.02 -1.30 -1.52
N HIS A 76 0.11 -2.10 -2.58
CA HIS A 76 -1.04 -2.34 -3.47
C HIS A 76 -2.14 -3.14 -2.78
N SER A 77 -1.79 -4.15 -1.98
CA SER A 77 -2.78 -4.94 -1.23
C SER A 77 -3.58 -4.05 -0.26
N ILE A 78 -2.93 -3.10 0.41
CA ILE A 78 -3.59 -2.09 1.24
C ILE A 78 -4.42 -1.13 0.37
N TYR A 79 -3.86 -0.65 -0.74
CA TYR A 79 -4.52 0.30 -1.65
C TYR A 79 -5.89 -0.20 -2.13
N TRP A 80 -6.01 -1.48 -2.52
CA TRP A 80 -7.29 -2.05 -2.95
C TRP A 80 -8.34 -2.10 -1.84
N HIS A 81 -7.93 -2.32 -0.59
CA HIS A 81 -8.85 -2.37 0.55
C HIS A 81 -9.19 -0.99 1.11
N ASN A 82 -8.44 0.04 0.75
CA ASN A 82 -8.70 1.42 1.18
C ASN A 82 -9.77 2.14 0.33
N MET A 83 -10.30 1.49 -0.71
CA MET A 83 -11.25 2.10 -1.64
C MET A 83 -12.55 1.29 -1.72
N THR A 84 -13.66 1.99 -1.95
CA THR A 84 -14.97 1.42 -2.27
C THR A 84 -15.77 2.42 -3.09
N GLY A 85 -16.72 1.96 -3.90
CA GLY A 85 -17.50 2.79 -4.81
C GLY A 85 -18.47 3.76 -4.11
N ASP A 86 -18.90 3.40 -2.90
CA ASP A 86 -19.79 4.19 -2.04
C ASP A 86 -19.03 4.91 -0.90
N GLY A 87 -17.71 4.94 -0.97
CA GLY A 87 -16.86 5.53 0.05
C GLY A 87 -16.78 7.05 -0.02
N GLY A 88 -16.05 7.64 0.92
CA GLY A 88 -15.81 9.08 1.01
C GLY A 88 -16.32 9.69 2.31
N GLY A 89 -16.31 11.02 2.39
CA GLY A 89 -16.66 11.74 3.61
C GLY A 89 -15.51 11.87 4.62
N GLU A 90 -15.87 12.27 5.84
CA GLU A 90 -14.98 12.24 7.01
C GLU A 90 -15.28 10.96 7.80
N PRO A 91 -14.31 10.37 8.52
CA PRO A 91 -14.60 9.25 9.40
C PRO A 91 -15.59 9.71 10.49
N LEU A 92 -16.81 9.16 10.48
CA LEU A 92 -17.82 9.48 11.47
C LEU A 92 -17.94 8.34 12.50
N ALA A 93 -18.28 8.68 13.75
CA ALA A 93 -18.60 7.68 14.76
C ALA A 93 -19.75 6.75 14.32
N ALA A 94 -20.67 7.26 13.49
CA ALA A 94 -21.78 6.50 12.92
C ALA A 94 -21.33 5.35 11.99
N ASP A 95 -20.12 5.44 11.43
CA ASP A 95 -19.56 4.43 10.52
C ASP A 95 -18.74 3.35 11.26
N GLY A 96 -18.78 3.36 12.60
CA GLY A 96 -18.04 2.41 13.44
C GLY A 96 -16.53 2.71 13.54
N VAL A 97 -16.08 3.89 13.09
CA VAL A 97 -14.67 4.31 13.05
C VAL A 97 -14.38 5.49 13.99
N GLY A 98 -15.13 5.61 15.09
CA GLY A 98 -14.98 6.70 16.07
C GLY A 98 -13.55 6.82 16.60
N ASP A 99 -12.93 5.70 16.97
CA ASP A 99 -11.55 5.66 17.48
C ASP A 99 -10.53 6.20 16.45
N LEU A 100 -10.77 5.97 15.15
CA LEU A 100 -9.93 6.51 14.08
C LEU A 100 -10.11 8.02 13.93
N ALA A 101 -11.34 8.51 14.01
CA ALA A 101 -11.64 9.95 13.94
C ALA A 101 -10.99 10.71 15.11
N ASP A 102 -11.04 10.14 16.31
CA ASP A 102 -10.39 10.68 17.51
C ASP A 102 -8.87 10.67 17.34
N ALA A 103 -8.27 9.57 16.88
CA ALA A 103 -6.83 9.49 16.62
C ALA A 103 -6.37 10.49 15.56
N ILE A 104 -7.15 10.73 14.51
CA ILE A 104 -6.86 11.76 13.50
C ILE A 104 -6.90 13.15 14.13
N THR A 105 -7.90 13.43 14.96
CA THR A 105 -8.03 14.72 15.64
C THR A 105 -6.87 14.94 16.63
N GLU A 106 -6.45 13.91 17.36
CA GLU A 106 -5.31 13.97 18.27
C GLU A 106 -3.98 14.23 17.53
N SER A 107 -3.75 13.56 16.40
CA SER A 107 -2.51 13.68 15.64
C SER A 107 -2.42 14.94 14.78
N PHE A 108 -3.53 15.38 14.18
CA PHE A 108 -3.54 16.42 13.14
C PHE A 108 -4.41 17.63 13.49
N GLY A 109 -5.04 17.64 14.67
CA GLY A 109 -5.93 18.69 15.15
C GLY A 109 -7.33 18.67 14.53
N SER A 110 -7.48 18.18 13.29
CA SER A 110 -8.76 17.99 12.61
C SER A 110 -8.62 17.09 11.39
N TYR A 111 -9.72 16.52 10.91
CA TYR A 111 -9.74 15.79 9.62
C TYR A 111 -9.30 16.67 8.45
N ALA A 112 -9.71 17.95 8.42
CA ALA A 112 -9.28 18.90 7.40
C ALA A 112 -7.76 19.12 7.41
N GLY A 113 -7.15 19.19 8.61
CA GLY A 113 -5.71 19.27 8.79
C GLY A 113 -4.99 18.03 8.25
N PHE A 114 -5.46 16.84 8.64
CA PHE A 114 -4.97 15.56 8.11
C PHE A 114 -5.05 15.50 6.57
N LYS A 115 -6.23 15.78 6.01
CA LYS A 115 -6.46 15.74 4.56
C LYS A 115 -5.53 16.70 3.83
N SER A 116 -5.31 17.91 4.38
CA SER A 116 -4.40 18.89 3.80
C SER A 116 -2.95 18.38 3.78
N GLN A 117 -2.46 17.83 4.89
CA GLN A 117 -1.11 17.29 5.00
C GLN A 117 -0.90 16.10 4.05
N LEU A 118 -1.79 15.11 4.07
CA LEU A 118 -1.70 13.93 3.20
C LEU A 118 -1.76 14.30 1.71
N THR A 119 -2.69 15.18 1.34
CA THR A 119 -2.81 15.67 -0.05
C THR A 119 -1.51 16.35 -0.49
N LYS A 120 -0.93 17.19 0.35
CA LYS A 120 0.32 17.90 0.03
C LYS A 120 1.48 16.92 -0.10
N ALA A 121 1.65 15.99 0.85
CA ALA A 121 2.69 14.98 0.83
C ALA A 121 2.64 14.15 -0.46
N ALA A 122 1.47 13.60 -0.81
CA ALA A 122 1.27 12.82 -2.03
C ALA A 122 1.60 13.63 -3.30
N ALA A 123 1.07 14.86 -3.42
CA ALA A 123 1.21 15.69 -4.61
C ALA A 123 2.63 16.23 -4.85
N THR A 124 3.47 16.32 -3.81
CA THR A 124 4.83 16.88 -3.92
C THR A 124 5.94 15.82 -3.94
N THR A 125 5.59 14.55 -4.08
CA THR A 125 6.56 13.46 -4.20
C THR A 125 7.51 13.71 -5.39
N GLN A 126 8.83 13.66 -5.15
CA GLN A 126 9.84 13.81 -6.19
C GLN A 126 10.20 12.46 -6.80
N GLY A 127 9.46 12.06 -7.85
CA GLY A 127 9.56 10.73 -8.48
C GLY A 127 8.38 9.84 -8.10
N SER A 128 8.54 8.52 -8.22
CA SER A 128 7.51 7.57 -7.79
C SER A 128 7.43 7.48 -6.27
N GLY A 129 6.21 7.49 -5.72
CA GLY A 129 6.01 7.32 -4.28
C GLY A 129 4.53 7.36 -3.88
N TRP A 130 4.28 7.42 -2.57
CA TRP A 130 2.97 7.28 -1.94
C TRP A 130 2.77 8.36 -0.87
N GLY A 131 1.53 8.84 -0.71
CA GLY A 131 1.10 9.44 0.55
C GLY A 131 0.52 8.35 1.44
N VAL A 132 0.98 8.24 2.69
CA VAL A 132 0.59 7.16 3.59
C VAL A 132 0.16 7.76 4.92
N LEU A 133 -1.00 7.32 5.42
CA LEU A 133 -1.34 7.46 6.84
C LEU A 133 -0.86 6.19 7.55
N ALA A 134 0.01 6.33 8.55
CA ALA A 134 0.56 5.20 9.31
C ALA A 134 0.38 5.40 10.82
N TYR A 135 0.27 4.30 11.55
CA TYR A 135 0.39 4.28 13.00
C TYR A 135 1.86 4.12 13.37
N GLU A 136 2.41 5.06 14.13
CA GLU A 136 3.79 5.03 14.63
C GLU A 136 3.79 4.51 16.07
N PRO A 137 4.22 3.27 16.32
CA PRO A 137 4.00 2.60 17.60
C PRO A 137 4.85 3.14 18.75
N VAL A 138 5.96 3.85 18.49
CA VAL A 138 6.80 4.42 19.56
C VAL A 138 6.13 5.65 20.18
N SER A 139 5.56 6.51 19.36
CA SER A 139 4.81 7.70 19.78
C SER A 139 3.34 7.40 20.11
N GLY A 140 2.81 6.29 19.61
CA GLY A 140 1.39 5.93 19.74
C GLY A 140 0.48 6.83 18.92
N LYS A 141 0.99 7.45 17.85
CA LYS A 141 0.28 8.46 17.06
C LYS A 141 0.15 8.07 15.60
N LEU A 142 -0.84 8.67 14.93
CA LEU A 142 -0.91 8.67 13.48
C LEU A 142 0.08 9.69 12.89
N ILE A 143 0.73 9.31 11.79
CA ILE A 143 1.66 10.13 11.02
C ILE A 143 1.33 10.07 9.52
N VAL A 144 1.71 11.13 8.82
CA VAL A 144 1.72 11.22 7.35
C VAL A 144 3.14 11.45 6.89
#